data_AF-A0A9X9F6D9-F1
#
_entry.id   AF-A0A9X9F6D9-F1
#
_cell.length_a   1.000
_cell.length_b   1.000
_cell.length_c   1.000
_cell.angle_alpha   90.00
_cell.angle_beta   90.00
_cell.angle_gamma   90.00
#
_symmetry.space_group_name_H-M   'P 1'
#
loop_
_entity.id
_entity.type
_entity.pdbx_description
1 polymer ?
#
loop_
_entity_poly.entity_id
_entity_poly.type
_entity_poly.pdbx_seq_one_letter_code
_entity_poly.pdbx_strand_id
1 'polypeptide(L)'
;QEEQEEEYSQRDENALYLTKLFTKEPEEEFTKLRMYFVQEGDTIESIADRYETSVQNLHRVNQTEDIFLNTGQIIYIPVSRVKTK
;
A
#
# COMPACT_ATOMS: atom_id res chain seq x y z
N GLN A 1 -23.36 28.21 -11.52
CA GLN A 1 -23.27 28.54 -10.07
C GLN A 1 -23.25 27.27 -9.20
N GLU A 2 -23.73 26.12 -9.68
CA GLU A 2 -23.72 24.85 -8.92
C GLU A 2 -22.37 24.10 -8.96
N GLU A 3 -21.53 24.29 -9.99
CA GLU A 3 -20.22 23.61 -10.10
C GLU A 3 -19.19 24.02 -9.02
N GLN A 4 -19.37 25.19 -8.39
CA GLN A 4 -18.45 25.67 -7.35
C GLN A 4 -18.75 25.06 -5.98
N GLU A 5 -20.00 24.70 -5.67
CA GLU A 5 -20.38 24.17 -4.35
C GLU A 5 -19.98 22.70 -4.15
N GLU A 6 -19.94 21.91 -5.23
CA GLU A 6 -19.48 20.51 -5.19
C GLU A 6 -17.97 20.40 -4.87
N GLU A 7 -17.16 21.36 -5.31
CA GLU A 7 -15.70 21.39 -5.06
C GLU A 7 -15.36 21.74 -3.60
N TYR A 8 -16.17 22.56 -2.93
CA TYR A 8 -15.99 22.88 -1.50
C TYR A 8 -16.44 21.73 -0.59
N SER A 9 -17.49 21.01 -0.95
CA SER A 9 -17.97 19.83 -0.21
C SER A 9 -16.91 18.71 -0.14
N GLN A 10 -16.17 18.48 -1.24
CA GLN A 10 -15.09 17.49 -1.29
C GLN A 10 -13.84 17.90 -0.47
N ARG A 11 -13.61 19.20 -0.26
CA ARG A 11 -12.49 19.71 0.57
C ARG A 11 -12.74 19.51 2.06
N ASP A 12 -13.98 19.63 2.52
CA ASP A 12 -14.34 19.42 3.93
C ASP A 12 -14.23 17.95 4.35
N GLU A 13 -14.53 16.99 3.46
CA GLU A 13 -14.30 15.57 3.73
C GLU A 13 -12.82 15.24 3.91
N ASN A 14 -11.96 15.81 3.05
CA ASN A 14 -10.51 15.62 3.13
C ASN A 14 -9.91 16.24 4.41
N ALA A 15 -10.35 17.44 4.79
CA ALA A 15 -9.89 18.10 6.01
C ALA A 15 -10.32 17.35 7.27
N LEU A 16 -11.53 16.77 7.29
CA LEU A 16 -12.03 15.99 8.41
C LEU A 16 -11.32 14.62 8.50
N TYR A 17 -10.94 14.03 7.38
CA TYR A 17 -10.14 12.81 7.34
C TYR A 17 -8.75 13.04 7.92
N LEU A 18 -8.07 14.11 7.51
CA LEU A 18 -6.76 14.49 8.06
C LEU A 18 -6.85 14.83 9.54
N THR A 19 -7.84 15.63 9.95
CA THR A 19 -8.06 15.96 11.37
C THR A 19 -8.26 14.70 12.20
N LYS A 20 -9.07 13.74 11.74
CA LYS A 20 -9.26 12.45 12.42
C LYS A 20 -7.98 11.62 12.50
N LEU A 21 -7.10 11.67 11.50
CA LEU A 21 -5.79 11.01 11.55
C LEU A 21 -4.87 11.62 12.62
N PHE A 22 -4.95 12.94 12.85
CA PHE A 22 -4.13 13.64 13.84
C PHE A 22 -4.71 13.60 15.27
N THR A 23 -6.04 13.46 15.40
CA THR A 23 -6.72 13.48 16.71
C THR A 23 -7.06 12.10 17.26
N LYS A 24 -7.02 11.05 16.44
CA LYS A 24 -7.14 9.67 16.95
C LYS A 24 -5.82 9.36 17.65
N GLU A 25 -5.88 8.98 18.93
CA GLU A 25 -4.73 8.34 19.57
C GLU A 25 -4.27 7.19 18.65
N PRO A 26 -2.96 6.94 18.51
CA PRO A 26 -2.48 5.85 17.68
C PRO A 26 -2.96 4.55 18.32
N GLU A 27 -4.17 4.13 17.97
CA GLU A 27 -4.50 2.72 17.97
C GLU A 27 -3.39 2.09 17.13
N GLU A 28 -2.61 1.18 17.74
CA GLU A 28 -1.53 0.48 17.05
C GLU A 28 -2.13 -0.34 15.91
N GLU A 29 -2.38 0.31 14.78
CA GLU A 29 -2.87 -0.32 13.57
C GLU A 29 -1.69 -1.03 12.92
N PHE A 30 -1.47 -2.27 13.35
CA PHE A 30 -0.49 -3.14 12.72
C PHE A 30 -0.87 -3.40 11.27
N THR A 31 0.06 -3.09 10.36
CA THR A 31 -0.09 -3.47 8.96
C THR A 31 0.07 -4.99 8.84
N LYS A 32 -0.93 -5.65 8.25
CA LYS A 32 -0.82 -7.07 7.92
C LYS A 32 0.14 -7.24 6.74
N LEU A 33 1.17 -8.06 6.94
CA LEU A 33 2.10 -8.47 5.90
C LEU A 33 1.88 -9.94 5.54
N ARG A 34 2.01 -10.27 4.26
CA ARG A 34 2.10 -11.66 3.79
C ARG A 34 3.56 -11.97 3.46
N MET A 35 4.05 -13.10 3.95
CA MET A 35 5.34 -13.64 3.52
C MET A 35 5.19 -14.47 2.26
N TYR A 36 6.08 -14.28 1.29
CA TYR A 36 6.13 -15.01 0.03
C TYR A 36 7.54 -15.57 -0.17
N PHE A 37 7.63 -16.83 -0.58
CA PHE A 37 8.89 -17.44 -0.98
C PHE A 37 9.02 -17.34 -2.50
N VAL A 38 10.07 -16.66 -2.96
CA VAL A 38 10.38 -16.49 -4.38
C VAL A 38 10.58 -17.87 -5.02
N GLN A 39 9.87 -18.12 -6.11
CA GLN A 39 9.99 -19.33 -6.91
C GLN A 39 10.91 -19.09 -8.11
N GLU A 40 11.37 -20.18 -8.73
CA GLU A 40 12.18 -20.08 -9.95
C GLU A 40 11.38 -19.39 -11.07
N GLY A 41 11.98 -18.35 -11.67
CA GLY A 41 11.36 -17.55 -12.74
C GLY A 41 10.48 -16.39 -12.24
N ASP A 42 10.33 -16.18 -10.93
CA ASP A 42 9.67 -14.98 -10.42
C ASP A 42 10.54 -13.73 -10.64
N THR A 43 9.89 -12.60 -10.93
CA THR A 43 10.53 -11.28 -10.96
C THR A 43 9.80 -10.34 -9.99
N ILE A 44 10.44 -9.23 -9.62
CA ILE A 44 9.81 -8.28 -8.71
C ILE A 44 8.52 -7.70 -9.29
N GLU A 45 8.49 -7.51 -10.62
CA GLU A 45 7.33 -7.05 -11.38
C GLU A 45 6.21 -8.09 -11.36
N SER A 46 6.51 -9.37 -11.61
CA SER A 46 5.48 -10.40 -11.63
C SER A 46 4.82 -10.61 -10.26
N ILE A 47 5.60 -10.46 -9.18
CA ILE A 47 5.09 -10.48 -7.80
C ILE A 47 4.25 -9.22 -7.52
N ALA A 48 4.71 -8.04 -7.93
CA ALA A 48 3.99 -6.79 -7.75
C ALA A 48 2.61 -6.84 -8.41
N ASP A 49 2.56 -7.27 -9.67
CA ASP A 49 1.32 -7.41 -10.45
C ASP A 49 0.38 -8.44 -9.83
N ARG A 50 0.90 -9.62 -9.45
CA ARG A 50 0.11 -10.70 -8.82
C ARG A 50 -0.61 -10.24 -7.56
N TYR A 51 -0.02 -9.29 -6.84
CA TYR A 51 -0.50 -8.84 -5.54
C TYR A 51 -1.00 -7.41 -5.53
N GLU A 52 -1.24 -6.84 -6.72
CA GLU A 52 -1.83 -5.51 -6.90
C GLU A 52 -1.09 -4.44 -6.07
N THR A 53 0.23 -4.54 -6.01
CA THR A 53 1.12 -3.57 -5.35
C THR A 53 2.11 -3.01 -6.35
N SER A 54 2.79 -1.91 -6.00
CA SER A 54 3.88 -1.40 -6.82
C SER A 54 5.23 -2.01 -6.43
N VAL A 55 6.14 -2.09 -7.40
CA VAL A 55 7.54 -2.52 -7.21
C VAL A 55 8.24 -1.65 -6.17
N GLN A 56 8.04 -0.33 -6.23
CA GLN A 56 8.59 0.63 -5.27
C GLN A 56 8.12 0.35 -3.84
N ASN A 57 6.85 -0.07 -3.68
CA ASN A 57 6.31 -0.40 -2.38
C ASN A 57 6.90 -1.72 -1.84
N LEU A 58 7.12 -2.71 -2.71
CA LEU A 58 7.82 -3.94 -2.32
C LEU A 58 9.25 -3.65 -1.89
N HIS A 59 10.01 -2.85 -2.65
CA HIS A 59 11.37 -2.44 -2.27
C HIS A 59 11.40 -1.74 -0.92
N ARG A 60 10.49 -0.79 -0.70
CA ARG A 60 10.39 -0.04 0.56
C ARG A 60 10.12 -0.94 1.76
N VAL A 61 9.21 -1.90 1.63
CA VAL A 61 8.85 -2.83 2.73
C VAL A 61 9.97 -3.84 2.99
N ASN A 62 10.64 -4.30 1.95
CA ASN A 62 11.69 -5.31 2.04
C ASN A 62 13.08 -4.72 2.26
N GLN A 63 13.21 -3.38 2.30
CA GLN A 63 14.47 -2.67 2.45
C GLN A 63 15.54 -3.14 1.45
N THR A 64 15.11 -3.47 0.24
CA THR A 64 15.97 -3.97 -0.85
C THR A 64 15.85 -3.04 -2.04
N GLU A 65 16.97 -2.76 -2.68
CA GLU A 65 17.04 -2.04 -3.96
C GLU A 65 17.35 -3.01 -5.12
N ASP A 66 17.41 -4.31 -4.83
CA ASP A 66 17.84 -5.32 -5.80
C ASP A 66 16.76 -5.59 -6.83
N ILE A 67 17.13 -5.42 -8.10
CA ILE A 67 16.26 -5.71 -9.24
C ILE A 67 16.05 -7.23 -9.41
N PHE A 68 17.00 -8.05 -8.93
CA PHE A 68 17.00 -9.50 -9.09
C PHE A 68 16.56 -10.21 -7.81
N LEU A 69 15.61 -11.13 -7.95
CA LEU A 69 15.16 -11.99 -6.87
C LEU A 69 15.87 -13.34 -6.93
N ASN A 70 16.27 -13.85 -5.77
CA ASN A 70 16.86 -15.17 -5.65
C ASN A 70 15.78 -16.20 -5.28
N THR A 71 15.79 -17.36 -5.92
CA THR A 71 14.89 -18.47 -5.54
C THR A 71 15.06 -18.82 -4.07
N GLY A 72 13.95 -18.96 -3.35
CA GLY A 72 13.93 -19.22 -1.91
C GLY A 72 14.06 -17.97 -1.02
N GLN A 73 14.29 -16.78 -1.61
CA GLN A 73 14.26 -15.52 -0.87
C GLN A 73 12.86 -15.25 -0.32
N ILE A 74 12.79 -14.65 0.87
CA ILE A 74 11.53 -14.21 1.47
C ILE A 74 11.26 -12.77 1.06
N ILE A 75 10.05 -12.53 0.55
CA ILE A 75 9.52 -11.20 0.26
C ILE A 75 8.28 -10.95 1.12
N TYR A 76 8.28 -9.83 1.83
CA TYR A 76 7.19 -9.30 2.62
C TYR A 76 6.30 -8.41 1.76
N ILE A 77 5.02 -8.76 1.68
CA ILE A 77 4.06 -8.11 0.80
C ILE A 77 2.99 -7.43 1.67
N PRO A 78 2.85 -6.10 1.60
CA PRO A 78 1.84 -5.38 2.37
C PRO A 78 0.44 -5.74 1.85
N VAL A 79 -0.44 -6.16 2.76
CA VAL A 79 -1.83 -6.46 2.43
C VAL A 79 -2.64 -5.17 2.61
N SER A 80 -2.83 -4.43 1.53
CA SER A 80 -3.75 -3.29 1.56
C SER A 80 -5.16 -3.83 1.75
N ARG A 81 -5.88 -3.35 2.78
CA ARG A 81 -7.32 -3.56 2.86
C ARG A 81 -7.95 -2.64 1.81
N VAL A 82 -8.06 -3.11 0.57
CA VAL A 82 -8.88 -2.44 -0.42
C VAL A 82 -10.31 -2.45 0.13
N LYS A 83 -10.81 -1.28 0.53
CA LYS A 83 -12.24 -1.11 0.83
C LYS A 83 -12.96 -1.19 -0.50
N THR A 84 -13.43 -2.37 -0.88
CA THR A 84 -14.36 -2.53 -1.99
C THR A 84 -15.60 -1.70 -1.67
N LYS A 85 -15.92 -0.73 -2.54
CA LYS A 85 -17.14 0.09 -2.47
C LYS A 85 -18.38 -0.78 -2.66
#